data_AF-A0A946UXL3-F1
#
_entry.id   AF-A0A946UXL3-F1
#
_cell.length_a   1.000
_cell.length_b   1.000
_cell.length_c   1.000
_cell.angle_alpha   90.00
_cell.angle_beta   90.00
_cell.angle_gamma   90.00
#
_symmetry.space_group_name_H-M   'P 1'
#
loop_
_entity.id
_entity.type
_entity.pdbx_description
1 polymer ?
#
loop_
_entity_poly.entity_id
_entity_poly.type
_entity_poly.pdbx_seq_one_letter_code
_entity_poly.pdbx_strand_id
1 'polypeptide(L)'
;MLNPNLDTNALAARFREDGRIRIENVLDAAIAERIRSACKTDVPYEFMSFIDGRNVAVPSADMAKFDQSQMQEFRVKMMDAAAKGVGFFYSGYMMARKFDASGNENLQFLHSVFEYLNGDEMLAFVSAISGRDDLKSADAQFTRYTPGQFLTRHRDDVTSEERRLGYVLAFSKNWHPDWGGLLQFFEDDGTPRDAWAPKFNSMSLFDIRHVHSVTFIAPFAMEQRLSLTGWFRA
;
A
#
# COMPACT_ATOMS: atom_id res chain seq x y z
N MET A 1 -4.92 -15.39 11.18
CA MET A 1 -3.60 -15.05 10.60
C MET A 1 -2.85 -14.00 11.41
N LEU A 2 -3.56 -13.19 12.20
CA LEU A 2 -2.95 -12.26 13.15
C LEU A 2 -1.99 -12.97 14.10
N ASN A 3 -0.97 -12.24 14.53
CA ASN A 3 -0.08 -12.70 15.59
C ASN A 3 -0.84 -12.71 16.93
N PRO A 4 -0.91 -13.85 17.64
CA PRO A 4 -1.66 -13.95 18.89
C PRO A 4 -1.05 -13.15 20.06
N ASN A 5 0.20 -12.69 19.93
CA ASN A 5 0.90 -11.93 20.97
C ASN A 5 0.65 -10.41 20.92
N LEU A 6 -0.27 -9.93 20.08
CA LEU A 6 -0.59 -8.52 19.97
C LEU A 6 -1.39 -8.05 21.18
N ASP A 7 -0.90 -7.02 21.87
CA ASP A 7 -1.65 -6.33 22.92
C ASP A 7 -2.53 -5.24 22.30
N THR A 8 -3.76 -5.62 21.96
CA THR A 8 -4.74 -4.74 21.33
C THR A 8 -5.03 -3.48 22.17
N ASN A 9 -5.01 -3.58 23.51
CA ASN A 9 -5.28 -2.43 24.38
C ASN A 9 -4.16 -1.40 24.34
N ALA A 10 -2.90 -1.86 24.36
CA ALA A 10 -1.74 -0.98 24.20
C ALA A 10 -1.70 -0.34 22.81
N LEU A 11 -2.06 -1.09 21.77
CA LEU A 11 -2.15 -0.57 20.40
C LEU A 11 -3.24 0.50 20.28
N ALA A 12 -4.41 0.27 20.87
CA ALA A 12 -5.51 1.25 20.89
C ALA A 12 -5.09 2.54 21.62
N ALA A 13 -4.37 2.43 22.74
CA ALA A 13 -3.85 3.60 23.46
C ALA A 13 -2.93 4.45 22.59
N ARG A 14 -1.98 3.82 21.89
CA ARG A 14 -1.06 4.51 20.98
C ARG A 14 -1.77 5.11 19.77
N PHE A 15 -2.76 4.42 19.20
CA PHE A 15 -3.51 4.97 18.06
C PHE A 15 -4.28 6.23 18.45
N ARG A 16 -4.86 6.30 19.67
CA ARG A 16 -5.60 7.47 20.14
C ARG A 16 -4.76 8.76 20.27
N GLU A 17 -3.43 8.66 20.37
CA GLU A 17 -2.56 9.82 20.52
C GLU A 17 -2.52 10.68 19.24
N ASP A 18 -2.56 10.05 18.07
CA ASP A 18 -2.33 10.74 16.79
C ASP A 18 -3.27 10.29 15.64
N GLY A 19 -4.13 9.30 15.89
CA GLY A 19 -4.94 8.67 14.85
C GLY A 19 -4.11 7.90 13.83
N ARG A 20 -2.87 7.54 14.17
CA ARG A 20 -1.99 6.68 13.37
C ARG A 20 -1.16 5.78 14.26
N ILE A 21 -0.78 4.62 13.74
CA ILE A 21 0.12 3.69 14.42
C ILE A 21 0.86 2.82 13.40
N ARG A 22 2.07 2.40 13.77
CA ARG A 22 2.75 1.25 13.14
C ARG A 22 2.75 0.07 14.10
N ILE A 23 2.05 -0.99 13.72
CA ILE A 23 1.94 -2.27 14.42
C ILE A 23 3.00 -3.19 13.84
N GLU A 24 3.92 -3.69 14.66
CA GLU A 24 4.97 -4.60 14.22
C GLU A 24 4.61 -6.05 14.49
N ASN A 25 5.11 -6.97 13.67
CA ASN A 25 4.81 -8.40 13.72
C ASN A 25 3.30 -8.68 13.73
N VAL A 26 2.56 -8.01 12.85
CA VAL A 26 1.09 -8.03 12.85
C VAL A 26 0.50 -9.37 12.42
N LEU A 27 1.17 -10.08 11.52
CA LEU A 27 0.80 -11.44 11.11
C LEU A 27 1.72 -12.47 11.74
N ASP A 28 1.26 -13.72 11.78
CA ASP A 28 2.16 -14.87 11.96
C ASP A 28 3.34 -14.79 10.98
N ALA A 29 4.55 -15.07 11.46
CA ALA A 29 5.77 -14.86 10.71
C ALA A 29 5.84 -15.74 9.44
N ALA A 30 5.34 -16.98 9.49
CA ALA A 30 5.33 -17.87 8.33
C ALA A 30 4.34 -17.39 7.26
N ILE A 31 3.20 -16.83 7.68
CA ILE A 31 2.24 -16.20 6.78
C ILE A 31 2.85 -14.96 6.11
N ALA A 32 3.50 -14.08 6.86
CA ALA A 32 4.16 -12.89 6.31
C ALA A 32 5.26 -13.26 5.29
N GLU A 33 6.02 -14.33 5.52
CA GLU A 33 6.99 -14.80 4.53
C GLU A 33 6.35 -15.38 3.27
N ARG A 34 5.30 -16.19 3.43
CA ARG A 34 4.59 -16.75 2.27
C ARG A 34 4.00 -15.63 1.41
N ILE A 35 3.43 -14.59 2.03
CA ILE A 35 2.93 -13.40 1.31
C ILE A 35 4.08 -12.71 0.58
N ARG A 36 5.20 -12.43 1.25
CA ARG A 36 6.38 -11.80 0.62
C ARG A 36 6.84 -12.59 -0.60
N SER A 37 6.98 -13.91 -0.47
CA SER A 37 7.43 -14.78 -1.56
C SER A 37 6.50 -14.67 -2.75
N ALA A 38 5.19 -14.90 -2.54
CA ALA A 38 4.18 -14.80 -3.60
C ALA A 38 4.13 -13.40 -4.24
N CYS A 39 4.28 -12.33 -3.46
CA CYS A 39 4.34 -10.96 -3.98
C CYS A 39 5.53 -10.71 -4.91
N LYS A 40 6.65 -11.43 -4.74
CA LYS A 40 7.83 -11.31 -5.61
C LYS A 40 7.67 -12.06 -6.93
N THR A 41 7.01 -13.23 -6.91
CA THR A 41 7.06 -14.20 -8.01
C THR A 41 5.75 -14.39 -8.77
N ASP A 42 4.61 -14.23 -8.09
CA ASP A 42 3.33 -14.74 -8.60
C ASP A 42 2.31 -13.65 -8.93
N VAL A 43 2.47 -12.44 -8.38
CA VAL A 43 1.51 -11.36 -8.60
C VAL A 43 1.66 -10.76 -10.01
N PRO A 44 0.61 -10.79 -10.85
CA PRO A 44 0.64 -10.23 -12.19
C PRO A 44 0.40 -8.71 -12.15
N TYR A 45 1.41 -7.96 -11.71
CA TYR A 45 1.27 -6.50 -11.57
C TYR A 45 1.04 -5.76 -12.89
N GLU A 46 0.18 -4.75 -12.82
CA GLU A 46 0.02 -3.70 -13.82
C GLU A 46 0.76 -2.44 -13.37
N PHE A 47 1.26 -1.63 -14.31
CA PHE A 47 1.76 -0.30 -14.03
C PHE A 47 0.58 0.67 -13.88
N MET A 48 0.41 1.18 -12.66
CA MET A 48 -0.58 2.17 -12.30
C MET A 48 0.06 3.55 -12.42
N SER A 49 -0.55 4.45 -13.18
CA SER A 49 -0.07 5.82 -13.37
C SER A 49 -1.20 6.84 -13.42
N PHE A 50 -0.87 8.10 -13.19
CA PHE A 50 -1.76 9.23 -13.44
C PHE A 50 -1.19 10.08 -14.58
N ILE A 51 -1.89 10.12 -15.71
CA ILE A 51 -1.44 10.79 -16.93
C ILE A 51 -2.61 11.55 -17.52
N ASP A 52 -2.37 12.79 -17.96
CA ASP A 52 -3.37 13.65 -18.64
C ASP A 52 -4.70 13.75 -17.87
N GLY A 53 -4.63 13.80 -16.53
CA GLY A 53 -5.79 13.93 -15.66
C GLY A 53 -6.54 12.63 -15.36
N ARG A 54 -5.98 11.46 -15.74
CA ARG A 54 -6.68 10.17 -15.64
C ARG A 54 -5.80 9.08 -15.02
N ASN A 55 -6.43 8.18 -14.29
CA ASN A 55 -5.81 6.94 -13.84
C ASN A 55 -5.68 5.99 -15.03
N VAL A 56 -4.47 5.49 -15.27
CA VAL A 56 -4.14 4.54 -16.33
C VAL A 56 -3.48 3.31 -15.71
N ALA A 57 -3.98 2.12 -16.06
CA ALA A 57 -3.37 0.85 -15.70
C ALA A 57 -2.86 0.17 -16.98
N VAL A 58 -1.57 -0.17 -17.04
CA VAL A 58 -0.93 -0.80 -18.19
C VAL A 58 -0.35 -2.14 -17.77
N PRO A 59 -0.81 -3.28 -18.32
CA PRO A 59 -0.19 -4.56 -18.06
C PRO A 59 1.30 -4.56 -18.38
N SER A 60 2.11 -5.28 -17.60
CA SER A 60 3.56 -5.33 -17.80
C SER A 60 3.95 -5.78 -19.23
N ALA A 61 3.17 -6.70 -19.82
CA ALA A 61 3.37 -7.17 -21.19
C ALA A 61 3.09 -6.10 -22.27
N ASP A 62 2.22 -5.13 -21.99
CA ASP A 62 1.92 -4.03 -22.91
C ASP A 62 2.92 -2.90 -22.77
N MET A 63 3.35 -2.60 -21.53
CA MET A 63 4.43 -1.65 -21.27
C MET A 63 5.74 -2.07 -21.95
N ALA A 64 6.02 -3.37 -22.03
CA ALA A 64 7.19 -3.92 -22.71
C ALA A 64 7.17 -3.73 -24.25
N LYS A 65 6.02 -3.39 -24.84
CA LYS A 65 5.88 -3.12 -26.28
C LYS A 65 6.17 -1.67 -26.64
N PHE A 66 6.32 -0.77 -25.66
CA PHE A 66 6.58 0.63 -25.92
C PHE A 66 7.96 0.79 -26.56
N ASP A 67 8.04 1.57 -27.64
CA ASP A 67 9.32 2.01 -28.19
C ASP A 67 9.98 3.06 -27.29
N GLN A 68 11.21 3.46 -27.63
CA GLN A 68 11.96 4.44 -26.84
C GLN A 68 11.27 5.81 -26.77
N SER A 69 10.59 6.24 -27.84
CA SER A 69 9.90 7.52 -27.90
C SER A 69 8.66 7.50 -27.00
N GLN A 70 7.86 6.43 -27.08
CA GLN A 70 6.68 6.21 -26.25
C GLN A 70 7.04 6.13 -24.77
N MET A 71 8.11 5.39 -24.42
CA MET A 71 8.62 5.33 -23.05
C MET A 71 9.11 6.69 -22.54
N GLN A 72 9.75 7.48 -23.39
CA GLN A 72 10.23 8.81 -23.02
C GLN A 72 9.05 9.77 -22.81
N GLU A 73 8.06 9.78 -23.71
CA GLU A 73 6.85 10.59 -23.56
C GLU A 73 6.10 10.23 -22.27
N PHE A 74 5.92 8.93 -22.00
CA PHE A 74 5.30 8.43 -20.78
C PHE A 74 6.01 8.96 -19.53
N ARG A 75 7.35 8.87 -19.49
CA ARG A 75 8.16 9.38 -18.37
C ARG A 75 8.03 10.89 -18.21
N VAL A 76 8.05 11.65 -19.30
CA VAL A 76 7.92 13.12 -19.27
C VAL A 76 6.58 13.52 -18.68
N LYS A 77 5.46 12.94 -19.16
CA LYS A 77 4.12 13.26 -18.64
C LYS A 77 3.97 12.93 -17.16
N MET A 78 4.47 11.77 -16.76
CA MET A 78 4.46 11.32 -15.36
C MET A 78 5.28 12.27 -14.46
N MET A 79 6.48 12.65 -14.87
CA MET A 79 7.34 13.55 -14.09
C MET A 79 6.81 14.99 -14.04
N ASP A 80 6.18 15.47 -15.12
CA ASP A 80 5.52 16.78 -15.14
C ASP A 80 4.36 16.86 -14.14
N ALA A 81 3.52 15.82 -14.07
CA ALA A 81 2.46 15.72 -13.06
C ALA A 81 3.06 15.69 -11.64
N ALA A 82 4.09 14.87 -11.42
CA ALA A 82 4.74 14.73 -10.14
C ALA A 82 5.37 16.03 -9.64
N ALA A 83 5.98 16.81 -10.54
CA ALA A 83 6.55 18.13 -10.24
C ALA A 83 5.51 19.14 -9.73
N LYS A 84 4.23 18.93 -10.07
CA LYS A 84 3.08 19.71 -9.61
C LYS A 84 2.44 19.13 -8.35
N GLY A 85 3.03 18.09 -7.77
CA GLY A 85 2.52 17.39 -6.58
C GLY A 85 1.29 16.53 -6.88
N VAL A 86 1.12 16.08 -8.13
CA VAL A 86 -0.03 15.28 -8.56
C VAL A 86 0.42 13.96 -9.16
N GLY A 87 -0.35 12.92 -8.90
CA GLY A 87 -0.21 11.65 -9.57
C GLY A 87 0.72 10.66 -8.90
N PHE A 88 0.94 9.54 -9.58
CA PHE A 88 1.63 8.38 -9.05
C PHE A 88 2.17 7.54 -10.18
N PHE A 89 3.14 6.70 -9.85
CA PHE A 89 3.62 5.64 -10.71
C PHE A 89 4.13 4.48 -9.86
N TYR A 90 3.45 3.35 -9.90
CA TYR A 90 3.83 2.14 -9.16
C TYR A 90 3.23 0.90 -9.84
N SER A 91 3.65 -0.29 -9.41
CA SER A 91 3.04 -1.54 -9.86
C SER A 91 1.94 -1.98 -8.89
N GLY A 92 0.74 -2.31 -9.38
CA GLY A 92 -0.42 -2.66 -8.57
C GLY A 92 -1.17 -3.90 -9.07
N TYR A 93 -1.84 -4.59 -8.15
CA TYR A 93 -2.77 -5.68 -8.41
C TYR A 93 -3.99 -5.52 -7.49
N MET A 94 -5.11 -5.08 -8.06
CA MET A 94 -6.33 -4.75 -7.31
C MET A 94 -7.16 -5.99 -6.99
N MET A 95 -7.36 -6.29 -5.71
CA MET A 95 -8.09 -7.50 -5.28
C MET A 95 -9.58 -7.46 -5.63
N ALA A 96 -10.15 -6.27 -5.81
CA ALA A 96 -11.53 -6.10 -6.23
C ALA A 96 -11.79 -6.47 -7.72
N ARG A 97 -10.74 -6.62 -8.54
CA ARG A 97 -10.89 -7.03 -9.94
C ARG A 97 -10.91 -8.56 -10.03
N LYS A 98 -11.75 -9.10 -10.92
CA LYS A 98 -11.78 -10.54 -11.19
C LYS A 98 -10.52 -10.95 -11.95
N PHE A 99 -9.70 -11.77 -11.31
CA PHE A 99 -8.56 -12.42 -11.94
C PHE A 99 -8.73 -13.93 -11.81
N ASP A 100 -8.36 -14.65 -12.87
CA ASP A 100 -8.31 -16.10 -12.80
C ASP A 100 -7.05 -16.53 -12.03
N ALA A 101 -7.25 -17.01 -10.80
CA ALA A 101 -6.20 -17.58 -9.97
C ALA A 101 -6.19 -19.12 -10.00
N SER A 102 -7.06 -19.77 -10.78
CA SER A 102 -7.31 -21.23 -10.71
C SER A 102 -6.08 -22.10 -10.99
N GLY A 103 -5.06 -21.56 -11.66
CA GLY A 103 -3.79 -22.23 -11.95
C GLY A 103 -2.59 -21.81 -11.09
N ASN A 104 -2.76 -20.94 -10.09
CA ASN A 104 -1.65 -20.45 -9.24
C ASN A 104 -2.01 -20.50 -7.75
N GLU A 105 -1.48 -21.50 -7.04
CA GLU A 105 -1.71 -21.71 -5.60
C GLU A 105 -1.24 -20.54 -4.73
N ASN A 106 -0.13 -19.88 -5.11
CA ASN A 106 0.37 -18.70 -4.38
C ASN A 106 -0.57 -17.52 -4.55
N LEU A 107 -1.11 -17.31 -5.76
CA LEU A 107 -2.08 -16.26 -6.02
C LEU A 107 -3.40 -16.55 -5.29
N GLN A 108 -3.89 -17.80 -5.30
CA GLN A 108 -5.06 -18.21 -4.51
C GLN A 108 -4.86 -17.94 -3.02
N PHE A 109 -3.66 -18.22 -2.49
CA PHE A 109 -3.32 -17.89 -1.12
C PHE A 109 -3.35 -16.37 -0.86
N LEU A 110 -2.86 -15.54 -1.79
CA LEU A 110 -2.96 -14.09 -1.65
C LEU A 110 -4.42 -13.59 -1.67
N HIS A 111 -5.31 -14.26 -2.42
CA HIS A 111 -6.76 -14.00 -2.36
C HIS A 111 -7.36 -14.40 -1.02
N SER A 112 -6.97 -15.53 -0.42
CA SER A 112 -7.46 -15.89 0.92
C SER A 112 -6.93 -14.96 2.02
N VAL A 113 -5.76 -14.34 1.84
CA VAL A 113 -5.28 -13.25 2.71
C VAL A 113 -6.18 -12.02 2.60
N PHE A 114 -6.66 -11.68 1.41
CA PHE A 114 -7.63 -10.59 1.22
C PHE A 114 -9.01 -10.92 1.81
N GLU A 115 -9.48 -12.15 1.67
CA GLU A 115 -10.70 -12.64 2.34
C GLU A 115 -10.55 -12.54 3.87
N TYR A 116 -9.39 -12.91 4.40
CA TYR A 116 -9.09 -12.77 5.82
C TYR A 116 -9.11 -11.32 6.30
N LEU A 117 -8.63 -10.35 5.50
CA LEU A 117 -8.72 -8.93 5.83
C LEU A 117 -10.17 -8.44 5.96
N ASN A 118 -11.10 -9.07 5.25
CA ASN A 118 -12.54 -8.81 5.30
C ASN A 118 -13.27 -9.67 6.34
N GLY A 119 -12.57 -10.58 7.03
CA GLY A 119 -13.17 -11.47 8.03
C GLY A 119 -13.36 -10.78 9.39
N ASP A 120 -14.28 -11.33 10.18
CA ASP A 120 -14.67 -10.80 11.50
C ASP A 120 -13.48 -10.59 12.44
N GLU A 121 -12.49 -11.49 12.44
CA GLU A 121 -11.31 -11.38 13.30
C GLU A 121 -10.50 -10.11 13.01
N MET A 122 -10.24 -9.81 11.73
CA MET A 122 -9.49 -8.61 11.34
C MET A 122 -10.31 -7.35 11.55
N LEU A 123 -11.59 -7.35 11.16
CA LEU A 123 -12.46 -6.18 11.34
C LEU A 123 -12.62 -5.83 12.82
N ALA A 124 -12.81 -6.83 13.69
CA ALA A 124 -12.88 -6.62 15.13
C ALA A 124 -11.56 -6.11 15.72
N PHE A 125 -10.41 -6.66 15.26
CA PHE A 125 -9.09 -6.20 15.67
C PHE A 125 -8.86 -4.72 15.33
N VAL A 126 -9.16 -4.32 14.08
CA VAL A 126 -8.99 -2.93 13.63
C VAL A 126 -10.00 -2.00 14.30
N SER A 127 -11.24 -2.44 14.49
CA SER A 127 -12.27 -1.72 15.24
C SER A 127 -11.81 -1.43 16.67
N ALA A 128 -11.29 -2.42 17.37
CA ALA A 128 -10.78 -2.28 18.74
C ALA A 128 -9.60 -1.30 18.86
N ILE A 129 -8.68 -1.29 17.88
CA ILE A 129 -7.55 -0.34 17.88
C ILE A 129 -8.00 1.08 17.56
N SER A 130 -8.84 1.23 16.54
CA SER A 130 -9.19 2.54 15.99
C SER A 130 -10.36 3.21 16.72
N GLY A 131 -11.15 2.45 17.48
CA GLY A 131 -12.41 2.90 18.06
C GLY A 131 -13.53 3.12 17.03
N ARG A 132 -13.42 2.56 15.82
CA ARG A 132 -14.44 2.62 14.77
C ARG A 132 -15.32 1.37 14.84
N ASP A 133 -16.56 1.53 15.25
CA ASP A 133 -17.55 0.44 15.36
C ASP A 133 -18.34 0.19 14.07
N ASP A 134 -18.17 1.06 13.06
CA ASP A 134 -18.91 1.02 11.80
C ASP A 134 -18.19 0.27 10.67
N LEU A 135 -17.02 -0.34 10.90
CA LEU A 135 -16.23 -1.02 9.86
C LEU A 135 -16.93 -2.29 9.35
N LYS A 136 -17.17 -2.38 8.03
CA LYS A 136 -17.86 -3.51 7.38
C LYS A 136 -17.02 -4.24 6.34
N SER A 137 -16.01 -3.60 5.77
CA SER A 137 -15.18 -4.22 4.75
C SER A 137 -13.80 -3.59 4.65
N ALA A 138 -12.91 -4.27 3.94
CA ALA A 138 -11.64 -3.75 3.49
C ALA A 138 -11.53 -3.91 1.96
N ASP A 139 -11.08 -2.87 1.27
CA ASP A 139 -10.49 -3.08 -0.05
C ASP A 139 -8.98 -3.32 0.07
N ALA A 140 -8.38 -3.80 -1.01
CA ALA A 140 -6.95 -4.03 -1.04
C ALA A 140 -6.40 -4.04 -2.46
N GLN A 141 -5.13 -3.67 -2.56
CA GLN A 141 -4.27 -3.94 -3.70
C GLN A 141 -2.89 -4.38 -3.19
N PHE A 142 -2.33 -5.42 -3.82
CA PHE A 142 -0.90 -5.68 -3.69
C PHE A 142 -0.15 -4.65 -4.52
N THR A 143 0.83 -3.99 -3.91
CA THR A 143 1.65 -2.97 -4.57
C THR A 143 3.12 -3.34 -4.51
N ARG A 144 3.81 -3.01 -5.61
CA ARG A 144 5.24 -3.14 -5.77
C ARG A 144 5.78 -1.80 -6.27
N TYR A 145 6.72 -1.24 -5.53
CA TYR A 145 7.48 -0.08 -5.97
C TYR A 145 8.93 -0.49 -6.24
N THR A 146 9.45 -0.07 -7.39
CA THR A 146 10.82 -0.26 -7.87
C THR A 146 11.47 1.10 -8.11
N PRO A 147 12.78 1.19 -8.41
CA PRO A 147 13.41 2.47 -8.71
C PRO A 147 12.64 3.30 -9.73
N GLY A 148 12.49 4.61 -9.47
CA GLY A 148 11.71 5.52 -10.31
C GLY A 148 10.22 5.64 -9.95
N GLN A 149 9.72 4.83 -9.02
CA GLN A 149 8.30 4.76 -8.65
C GLN A 149 8.00 5.57 -7.37
N PHE A 150 6.78 6.11 -7.28
CA PHE A 150 6.33 7.03 -6.24
C PHE A 150 4.80 7.14 -6.19
N LEU A 151 4.30 7.76 -5.12
CA LEU A 151 2.92 8.25 -5.01
C LEU A 151 2.99 9.62 -4.33
N THR A 152 2.59 10.67 -5.04
CA THR A 152 2.68 12.04 -4.52
C THR A 152 1.73 12.28 -3.34
N ARG A 153 1.88 13.43 -2.70
CA ARG A 153 1.10 13.83 -1.52
C ARG A 153 -0.39 13.85 -1.84
N HIS A 154 -1.19 13.16 -1.03
CA HIS A 154 -2.64 13.07 -1.17
C HIS A 154 -3.32 12.87 0.20
N ARG A 155 -4.65 12.91 0.17
CA ARG A 155 -5.54 12.54 1.28
C ARG A 155 -6.52 11.50 0.75
N ASP A 156 -6.90 10.56 1.61
CA ASP A 156 -7.80 9.46 1.23
C ASP A 156 -9.27 9.75 1.56
N ASP A 157 -9.57 10.96 2.02
CA ASP A 157 -10.92 11.43 2.33
C ASP A 157 -11.72 11.72 1.06
N VAL A 158 -12.22 10.64 0.46
CA VAL A 158 -13.17 10.68 -0.64
C VAL A 158 -14.53 10.28 -0.09
N THR A 159 -15.40 11.27 0.15
CA THR A 159 -16.69 11.09 0.85
C THR A 159 -17.55 9.98 0.26
N SER A 160 -17.52 9.78 -1.07
CA SER A 160 -18.31 8.75 -1.76
C SER A 160 -17.82 7.32 -1.54
N GLU A 161 -16.66 7.11 -0.92
CA GLU A 161 -16.02 5.79 -0.81
C GLU A 161 -16.11 5.18 0.61
N GLU A 162 -16.77 5.86 1.54
CA GLU A 162 -17.02 5.38 2.91
C GLU A 162 -15.78 4.88 3.66
N ARG A 163 -14.59 5.34 3.25
CA ARG A 163 -13.32 5.01 3.89
C ARG A 163 -13.32 5.55 5.32
N ARG A 164 -12.61 4.86 6.21
CA ARG A 164 -12.39 5.28 7.61
C ARG A 164 -10.91 5.31 7.95
N LEU A 165 -10.19 4.27 7.52
CA LEU A 165 -8.78 4.08 7.84
C LEU A 165 -8.03 3.63 6.60
N GLY A 166 -6.90 4.27 6.31
CA GLY A 166 -5.91 3.76 5.38
C GLY A 166 -4.98 2.77 6.08
N TYR A 167 -4.56 1.73 5.38
CA TYR A 167 -3.57 0.79 5.90
C TYR A 167 -2.52 0.40 4.85
N VAL A 168 -1.31 0.09 5.35
CA VAL A 168 -0.17 -0.42 4.57
C VAL A 168 0.47 -1.57 5.34
N LEU A 169 0.23 -2.80 4.89
CA LEU A 169 0.96 -3.99 5.33
C LEU A 169 2.25 -4.12 4.53
N ALA A 170 3.41 -3.98 5.18
CA ALA A 170 4.71 -3.96 4.54
C ALA A 170 5.41 -5.33 4.59
N PHE A 171 5.85 -5.82 3.42
CA PHE A 171 6.52 -7.11 3.26
C PHE A 171 7.96 -6.97 2.74
N SER A 172 8.55 -5.78 2.94
CA SER A 172 9.91 -5.46 2.48
C SER A 172 10.91 -5.68 3.60
N LYS A 173 12.00 -6.41 3.32
CA LYS A 173 13.08 -6.69 4.28
C LYS A 173 14.28 -5.79 4.02
N ASN A 174 15.03 -5.50 5.08
CA ASN A 174 16.32 -4.79 5.03
C ASN A 174 16.23 -3.46 4.25
N TRP A 175 15.11 -2.73 4.40
CA TRP A 175 14.89 -1.49 3.67
C TRP A 175 15.82 -0.40 4.21
N HIS A 176 16.65 0.18 3.34
CA HIS A 176 17.49 1.31 3.72
C HIS A 176 16.71 2.62 3.53
N PRO A 177 16.67 3.53 4.52
CA PRO A 177 15.94 4.80 4.40
C PRO A 177 16.35 5.65 3.18
N ASP A 178 17.64 5.65 2.83
CA ASP A 178 18.15 6.40 1.66
C ASP A 178 17.61 5.91 0.31
N TRP A 179 16.99 4.72 0.27
CA TRP A 179 16.32 4.26 -0.95
C TRP A 179 15.01 5.00 -1.24
N GLY A 180 14.52 5.82 -0.31
CA GLY A 180 13.19 6.43 -0.41
C GLY A 180 12.10 5.40 -0.16
N GLY A 181 10.96 5.50 -0.85
CA GLY A 181 9.81 4.61 -0.63
C GLY A 181 9.20 4.73 0.77
N LEU A 182 9.45 5.84 1.46
CA LEU A 182 8.99 6.11 2.82
C LEU A 182 7.50 6.46 2.77
N LEU A 183 6.73 5.97 3.74
CA LEU A 183 5.41 6.54 4.02
C LEU A 183 5.63 7.85 4.76
N GLN A 184 5.66 8.96 4.02
CA GLN A 184 5.90 10.31 4.54
C GLN A 184 4.57 10.98 4.82
N PHE A 185 4.46 11.59 6.00
CA PHE A 185 3.30 12.35 6.41
C PHE A 185 3.59 13.84 6.45
N PHE A 186 2.53 14.64 6.37
CA PHE A 186 2.57 16.08 6.30
C PHE A 186 1.49 16.69 7.18
N GLU A 187 1.74 17.91 7.63
CA GLU A 187 0.71 18.80 8.14
C GLU A 187 -0.22 19.25 7.01
N ASP A 188 -1.40 19.79 7.36
CA ASP A 188 -2.39 20.23 6.38
C ASP A 188 -1.89 21.36 5.45
N ASP A 189 -0.95 22.19 5.92
CA ASP A 189 -0.30 23.24 5.12
C ASP A 189 0.78 22.68 4.17
N GLY A 190 1.07 21.39 4.26
CA GLY A 190 2.06 20.71 3.44
C GLY A 190 3.45 20.63 4.04
N THR A 191 3.67 21.14 5.26
CA THR A 191 4.94 21.00 6.00
C THR A 191 5.22 19.51 6.25
N PRO A 192 6.42 19.00 5.92
CA PRO A 192 6.78 17.61 6.23
C PRO A 192 6.77 17.37 7.74
N ARG A 193 6.12 16.27 8.14
CA ARG A 193 6.13 15.77 9.52
C ARG A 193 7.16 14.65 9.65
N ASP A 194 6.72 13.45 10.01
CA ASP A 194 7.53 12.25 10.15
C ASP A 194 7.35 11.28 8.98
N ALA A 195 8.22 10.29 8.90
CA ALA A 195 8.19 9.28 7.85
C ALA A 195 8.52 7.90 8.38
N TRP A 196 7.83 6.89 7.85
CA TRP A 196 8.07 5.50 8.21
C TRP A 196 8.68 4.74 7.03
N ALA A 197 9.91 4.28 7.21
CA ALA A 197 10.49 3.30 6.31
C ALA A 197 9.67 2.00 6.34
N PRO A 198 9.49 1.32 5.19
CA PRO A 198 8.92 -0.02 5.12
C PRO A 198 9.62 -0.95 6.10
N LYS A 199 8.85 -1.57 6.99
CA LYS A 199 9.34 -2.58 7.93
C LYS A 199 8.60 -3.89 7.69
N PHE A 200 9.36 -4.97 7.52
CA PHE A 200 8.79 -6.29 7.28
C PHE A 200 7.78 -6.68 8.36
N ASN A 201 6.66 -7.28 7.94
CA ASN A 201 5.57 -7.74 8.79
C ASN A 201 5.01 -6.64 9.71
N SER A 202 4.87 -5.42 9.19
CA SER A 202 4.25 -4.32 9.93
C SER A 202 3.03 -3.76 9.21
N MET A 203 2.02 -3.35 9.98
CA MET A 203 0.86 -2.59 9.51
C MET A 203 1.01 -1.14 9.94
N SER A 204 1.13 -0.23 8.97
CA SER A 204 0.84 1.18 9.22
C SER A 204 -0.67 1.36 9.09
N LEU A 205 -1.34 1.84 10.12
CA LEU A 205 -2.78 2.10 10.15
C LEU A 205 -2.99 3.56 10.52
N PHE A 206 -3.80 4.29 9.77
CA PHE A 206 -3.99 5.72 9.97
C PHE A 206 -5.39 6.18 9.56
N ASP A 207 -5.89 7.19 10.25
CA ASP A 207 -7.09 7.92 9.87
C ASP A 207 -6.89 8.58 8.49
N ILE A 208 -7.88 8.47 7.60
CA ILE A 208 -7.81 8.94 6.22
C ILE A 208 -7.60 10.46 6.08
N ARG A 209 -7.78 11.21 7.17
CA ARG A 209 -7.47 12.64 7.22
C ARG A 209 -5.98 12.90 7.13
N HIS A 210 -5.10 11.96 7.46
CA HIS A 210 -3.66 12.22 7.40
C HIS A 210 -3.16 12.41 5.96
N VAL A 211 -2.53 13.56 5.71
CA VAL A 211 -1.90 13.86 4.42
C VAL A 211 -0.60 13.07 4.31
N HIS A 212 -0.46 12.28 3.26
CA HIS A 212 0.68 11.37 3.14
C HIS A 212 1.09 11.10 1.69
N SER A 213 2.25 10.46 1.52
CA SER A 213 2.84 10.09 0.23
C SER A 213 3.69 8.82 0.36
N VAL A 214 4.05 8.22 -0.77
CA VAL A 214 5.16 7.27 -0.85
C VAL A 214 6.31 7.96 -1.59
N THR A 215 7.40 8.24 -0.88
CA THR A 215 8.53 8.98 -1.47
C THR A 215 9.17 8.22 -2.62
N PHE A 216 9.77 8.98 -3.54
CA PHE A 216 10.40 8.45 -4.74
C PHE A 216 11.46 7.39 -4.41
N ILE A 217 11.43 6.25 -5.10
CA ILE A 217 12.45 5.21 -4.93
C ILE A 217 13.69 5.52 -5.75
N ALA A 218 14.82 5.65 -5.05
CA ALA A 218 16.10 5.99 -5.64
C ALA A 218 16.58 4.91 -6.65
N PRO A 219 17.32 5.31 -7.71
CA PRO A 219 17.92 4.38 -8.68
C PRO A 219 18.79 3.27 -8.09
N PHE A 220 19.39 3.52 -6.92
CA PHE A 220 20.30 2.60 -6.24
C PHE A 220 19.59 1.70 -5.20
N ALA A 221 18.26 1.71 -5.13
CA ALA A 221 17.52 0.80 -4.25
C ALA A 221 17.75 -0.66 -4.68
N MET A 222 18.09 -1.52 -3.72
CA MET A 222 18.49 -2.91 -3.99
C MET A 222 17.35 -3.92 -3.83
N GLU A 223 16.20 -3.50 -3.31
CA GLU A 223 15.01 -4.34 -3.12
C GLU A 223 13.76 -3.65 -3.67
N GLN A 224 12.73 -4.46 -3.92
CA GLN A 224 11.41 -3.97 -4.28
C GLN A 224 10.61 -3.69 -3.00
N ARG A 225 9.92 -2.55 -2.95
CA ARG A 225 9.00 -2.23 -1.84
C ARG A 225 7.67 -2.92 -2.10
N LEU A 226 7.40 -3.99 -1.36
CA LEU A 226 6.21 -4.81 -1.44
C LEU A 226 5.24 -4.47 -0.32
N SER A 227 3.96 -4.32 -0.64
CA SER A 227 2.92 -4.06 0.35
C SER A 227 1.55 -4.60 -0.07
N LEU A 228 0.68 -4.82 0.90
CA LEU A 228 -0.77 -4.93 0.71
C LEU A 228 -1.40 -3.68 1.33
N THR A 229 -2.08 -2.89 0.51
CA THR A 229 -2.57 -1.55 0.91
C THR A 229 -4.02 -1.39 0.53
N GLY A 230 -4.78 -0.65 1.32
CA GLY A 230 -6.16 -0.31 1.01
C GLY A 230 -6.80 0.47 2.14
N TRP A 231 -8.13 0.40 2.19
CA TRP A 231 -8.95 1.11 3.17
C TRP A 231 -9.91 0.16 3.87
N PHE A 232 -10.04 0.34 5.18
CA PHE A 232 -11.20 -0.16 5.93
C PHE A 232 -12.35 0.84 5.76
N ARG A 233 -13.54 0.32 5.50
CA ARG A 233 -14.74 1.08 5.08
C ARG A 233 -15.94 0.70 5.93
N ALA A 234 -16.88 1.63 6.02
CA ALA A 234 -18.17 1.40 6.67
C ALA A 234 -19.19 0.70 5.76
#